data_AF-A0A1Q7GJI9-F1
#
_entry.id   AF-A0A1Q7GJI9-F1
#
_cell.length_a   1.000
_cell.length_b   1.000
_cell.length_c   1.000
_cell.angle_alpha   90.00
_cell.angle_beta   90.00
_cell.angle_gamma   90.00
#
_symmetry.space_group_name_H-M   'P 1'
#
loop_
_entity.id
_entity.type
_entity.pdbx_description
1 polymer ?
#
loop_
_entity_poly.entity_id
_entity_poly.type
_entity_poly.pdbx_seq_one_letter_code
_entity_poly.pdbx_strand_id
1 'polypeptide(L)' 'MAVGPLAVIAFSLVLVDQGWAFVELGRVQQTPVMGISKAWIYAAMPVGGALMLLYSLPPLWRALRGVLG' A
#
# COMPACT_ATOMS: atom_id res chain seq x y z
N MET A 1 -2.97 2.29 -22.72
CA MET A 1 -1.63 2.74 -22.26
C MET A 1 -1.33 2.11 -20.91
N ALA A 2 -0.25 1.34 -20.80
CA ALA A 2 0.15 0.59 -19.58
C ALA A 2 0.67 1.47 -18.42
N VAL A 3 0.84 2.77 -18.66
CA VAL A 3 1.43 3.74 -17.72
C VAL A 3 0.60 3.91 -16.44
N GLY A 4 -0.73 3.91 -16.54
CA GLY A 4 -1.62 4.04 -15.37
C GLY A 4 -1.45 2.92 -14.34
N PRO A 5 -1.60 1.63 -14.74
CA PRO A 5 -1.36 0.50 -13.85
C PRO A 5 0.04 0.52 -13.21
N LEU A 6 1.08 0.86 -13.98
CA LEU A 6 2.46 0.92 -13.47
C LEU A 6 2.64 2.02 -12.40
N ALA A 7 2.06 3.20 -12.62
CA ALA A 7 2.10 4.27 -11.63
C ALA A 7 1.37 3.89 -10.32
N VAL A 8 0.23 3.22 -10.42
CA VAL A 8 -0.52 2.71 -9.26
C VAL A 8 0.27 1.65 -8.51
N ILE A 9 0.96 0.74 -9.21
CA ILE A 9 1.83 -0.27 -8.60
C ILE A 9 3.00 0.40 -7.87
N ALA A 10 3.68 1.35 -8.51
CA ALA A 10 4.79 2.07 -7.90
C ALA A 10 4.34 2.83 -6.64
N PHE A 11 3.21 3.54 -6.71
CA PHE A 11 2.65 4.26 -5.57
C PHE A 11 2.19 3.34 -4.43
N SER A 12 1.57 2.21 -4.76
CA SER A 12 1.12 1.24 -3.76
C SER A 12 2.29 0.56 -3.04
N LEU A 13 3.42 0.29 -3.73
CA LEU A 13 4.65 -0.18 -3.09
C LEU A 13 5.19 0.83 -2.07
N VAL A 14 5.22 2.11 -2.44
CA VAL A 14 5.64 3.21 -1.54
C VAL A 14 4.72 3.29 -0.32
N LEU A 15 3.41 3.16 -0.51
CA LEU A 15 2.45 3.13 0.61
C LEU A 15 2.67 1.95 1.56
N VAL A 16 3.05 0.78 1.05
CA VAL A 16 3.36 -0.39 1.87
C VAL A 16 4.64 -0.16 2.67
N ASP A 17 5.70 0.32 2.02
CA ASP A 17 7.02 0.52 2.64
C ASP A 17 6.99 1.64 3.69
N GLN A 18 6.59 2.86 3.30
CA GLN A 18 6.46 3.97 4.26
C GLN A 18 5.39 3.65 5.31
N GLY A 19 4.27 3.05 4.93
CA GLY A 19 3.19 2.68 5.86
C GLY A 19 3.68 1.75 6.96
N TRP A 20 4.58 0.82 6.64
CA TRP A 20 5.19 -0.07 7.62
C TRP A 20 6.09 0.68 8.60
N ALA A 21 6.91 1.62 8.11
CA ALA A 21 7.73 2.48 8.98
C ALA A 21 6.86 3.31 9.95
N PHE A 22 5.72 3.82 9.49
CA PHE A 22 4.76 4.53 10.35
C PHE A 22 4.11 3.62 11.40
N VAL A 23 3.81 2.37 11.07
CA VAL A 23 3.33 1.37 12.05
C VAL A 23 4.37 1.13 13.14
N GLU A 24 5.64 1.01 12.76
CA GLU A 24 6.73 0.78 13.69
C GLU A 24 6.96 1.98 14.62
N LEU A 25 6.92 3.21 14.10
CA LEU A 25 6.87 4.44 14.89
C LEU A 25 5.67 4.49 15.84
N GLY A 26 4.50 4.04 15.36
CA GLY A 26 3.27 3.95 16.14
C GLY A 26 3.28 2.89 17.25
N ARG A 27 4.19 1.91 17.20
CA ARG A 27 4.39 0.95 18.31
C ARG A 27 5.06 1.59 19.51
N VAL A 28 5.94 2.55 19.28
CA VAL A 28 6.68 3.27 20.34
C VAL A 28 5.79 4.32 21.01
N GLN A 29 4.80 4.86 20.29
CA GLN A 29 3.86 5.85 20.82
C GLN A 29 2.47 5.26 21.08
N GLN A 30 2.17 5.03 22.36
CA GLN A 30 0.79 4.77 22.83
C GLN A 30 -0.06 6.06 22.65
N THR A 31 -1.35 5.94 22.30
CA THR A 31 -2.25 7.12 22.39
C THR A 31 -2.39 7.52 23.87
N PRO A 32 -2.09 8.78 24.25
CA PRO A 32 -2.08 9.19 25.65
C PRO A 32 -3.45 9.07 26.35
N VAL A 33 -4.55 9.05 25.59
CA VAL A 33 -5.93 9.14 26.11
C VAL A 33 -6.68 7.82 26.04
N MET A 34 -6.46 6.99 25.00
CA MET A 34 -7.22 5.75 24.79
C MET A 34 -6.48 4.47 25.19
N GLY A 35 -5.16 4.54 25.45
CA GLY A 35 -4.35 3.34 25.77
C GLY A 35 -4.24 2.32 24.63
N ILE A 36 -4.69 2.68 23.42
CA ILE A 36 -4.60 1.82 22.23
C ILE A 36 -3.27 2.10 21.53
N SER A 37 -2.61 1.04 21.06
CA SER A 37 -1.43 1.17 20.22
C SER A 37 -1.79 1.85 18.90
N LYS A 38 -1.13 2.99 18.58
CA LYS A 38 -1.33 3.70 17.30
C LYS A 38 -0.97 2.84 16.09
N ALA A 39 -0.23 1.75 16.31
CA ALA A 39 0.09 0.76 15.29
C ALA A 39 -1.15 0.26 14.52
N TRP A 40 -2.30 0.09 15.18
CA TRP A 40 -3.53 -0.36 14.52
C TRP A 40 -4.08 0.65 13.51
N ILE A 41 -3.96 1.93 13.81
CA ILE A 41 -4.42 3.01 12.93
C ILE A 41 -3.46 3.12 11.74
N TYR A 42 -2.16 3.11 12.01
CA TYR A 42 -1.15 3.17 10.95
C TYR A 42 -1.13 1.93 10.08
N ALA A 43 -1.59 0.77 10.57
CA ALA A 43 -1.69 -0.46 9.78
C ALA A 43 -2.67 -0.34 8.60
N ALA A 44 -3.62 0.61 8.64
CA ALA A 44 -4.49 0.88 7.51
C ALA A 44 -3.72 1.33 6.26
N MET A 45 -2.57 2.00 6.42
CA MET A 45 -1.73 2.46 5.31
C MET A 45 -1.10 1.28 4.52
N PRO A 46 -0.31 0.37 5.14
CA PRO A 46 0.26 -0.75 4.41
C PRO A 46 -0.80 -1.74 3.93
N VAL A 47 -1.89 -1.95 4.69
CA VAL A 47 -2.99 -2.82 4.25
C VAL A 47 -3.69 -2.24 3.02
N GLY A 48 -3.99 -0.94 3.02
CA GLY A 48 -4.57 -0.25 1.87
C GLY A 48 -3.65 -0.29 0.65
N GLY A 49 -2.36 -0.02 0.83
CA GLY A 49 -1.34 -0.15 -0.21
C GLY A 49 -1.31 -1.55 -0.81
N ALA A 50 -1.28 -2.60 0.03
CA ALA A 50 -1.26 -3.99 -0.42
C ALA A 50 -2.52 -4.36 -1.24
N LEU A 51 -3.70 -3.92 -0.80
CA LEU A 51 -4.96 -4.14 -1.53
C LEU A 51 -4.98 -3.41 -2.88
N MET A 52 -4.49 -2.16 -2.92
CA MET A 52 -4.36 -1.40 -4.16
C MET A 52 -3.40 -2.09 -5.14
N LEU A 53 -2.30 -2.64 -4.64
CA LEU A 53 -1.33 -3.38 -5.42
C LEU A 53 -1.98 -4.63 -6.03
N LEU A 54 -2.63 -5.45 -5.20
CA LEU A 54 -3.41 -6.63 -5.63
C LEU A 54 -4.45 -6.30 -6.70
N TYR A 55 -5.19 -5.20 -6.52
CA TYR A 55 -6.20 -4.76 -7.49
C TYR A 55 -5.62 -4.30 -8.82
N SER A 56 -4.38 -3.80 -8.84
CA SER A 56 -3.73 -3.30 -10.05
C SER A 56 -3.06 -4.39 -10.90
N LEU A 57 -2.88 -5.60 -10.37
CA LEU A 57 -2.30 -6.75 -11.09
C LEU A 57 -3.10 -7.16 -12.35
N PRO A 58 -4.44 -7.32 -12.31
CA PRO A 58 -5.21 -7.73 -13.50
C PRO A 58 -5.18 -6.72 -14.67
N PRO A 59 -5.29 -5.39 -14.44
CA PRO A 59 -5.06 -4.39 -15.48
C PRO A 59 -3.65 -4.44 -16.08
N LEU A 60 -2.62 -4.61 -15.24
CA LEU A 60 -1.24 -4.77 -15.72
C LEU A 60 -1.11 -6.01 -16.60
N TRP A 61 -1.66 -7.15 -16.17
CA TRP A 61 -1.61 -8.40 -16.92
C TRP A 61 -2.32 -8.31 -18.28
N ARG A 62 -3.45 -7.60 -18.34
CA ARG A 62 -4.13 -7.29 -19.62
C ARG A 62 -3.28 -6.38 -20.51
N ALA A 63 -2.64 -5.36 -19.93
CA ALA A 63 -1.77 -4.46 -20.68
C ALA A 63 -0.52 -5.18 -21.23
N LEU A 64 0.09 -6.10 -20.46
CA LEU A 64 1.24 -6.90 -20.91
C LEU A 64 0.86 -7.83 -22.06
N ARG A 65 -0.29 -8.54 -21.96
CA ARG A 65 -0.77 -9.40 -23.06
C ARG A 65 -1.10 -8.62 -24.33
N GLY A 66 -1.61 -7.39 -24.21
CA GLY A 66 -1.88 -6.53 -25.36
C GLY A 66 -0.65 -5.86 -25.98
N VAL A 67 0.52 -5.95 -25.36
CA VAL A 67 1.81 -5.49 -25.93
C VAL A 67 2.57 -6.65 -26.60
N LEU A 68 2.35 -7.88 -26.12
CA LEU A 68 2.98 -9.11 -26.62
C LEU A 68 2.24 -9.79 -27.78
N GLY A 69 0.97 -9.44 -28.03
CA GLY A 69 0.15 -9.96 -29.14
C GLY A 69 -0.20 -8.87 -30.13
#